data_AF-K3ZJV5-F1
#
_entry.id   AF-K3ZJV5-F1
#
_cell.length_a   1.000
_cell.length_b   1.000
_cell.length_c   1.000
_cell.angle_alpha   90.00
_cell.angle_beta   90.00
_cell.angle_gamma   90.00
#
_symmetry.space_group_name_H-M   'P 1'
#
loop_
_entity.id
_entity.type
_entity.pdbx_description
1 polymer ?
#
loop_
_entity_poly.entity_id
_entity_poly.type
_entity_poly.pdbx_seq_one_letter_code
_entity_poly.pdbx_strand_id
1 'polypeptide(L)'
;MPHLVRERLYFGDIKDAIAALTDSSSTPTFTHVLSVVSSASISFITDCRPGLAIPTEEVRRVVAGEEGAPPTAAVPPGTLMRVVERAGEGLRVTRMAVPLRDTEEENLLDHLEPCLDFIDDGRKVGNVLVHCFAGVSRSASIIVAYLMRSEQKPLEVEEGALEGKLSCIHCGARLGYFNWSGIQCNCGSWVTPAFQIVKSKVDISTI
;
A
#
# COMPACT_ATOMS: atom_id res chain seq x y z
N MET A 1 -0.32 -15.17 -8.83
CA MET A 1 -1.52 -14.59 -9.48
C MET A 1 -2.14 -13.71 -8.42
N PRO A 2 -2.24 -12.41 -8.67
CA PRO A 2 -2.60 -11.45 -7.65
C PRO A 2 -4.05 -11.65 -7.22
N HIS A 3 -4.33 -11.31 -5.96
CA HIS A 3 -5.64 -11.42 -5.36
C HIS A 3 -6.49 -10.20 -5.73
N LEU A 4 -7.70 -10.44 -6.24
CA LEU A 4 -8.67 -9.38 -6.46
C LEU A 4 -9.24 -8.91 -5.11
N VAL A 5 -9.04 -7.64 -4.78
CA VAL A 5 -9.56 -7.03 -3.54
C VAL A 5 -10.93 -6.40 -3.78
N ARG A 6 -11.02 -5.61 -4.86
CA ARG A 6 -12.23 -4.92 -5.35
C ARG A 6 -12.16 -4.79 -6.86
N GLU A 7 -13.23 -4.33 -7.49
CA GLU A 7 -13.24 -4.05 -8.92
C GLU A 7 -12.01 -3.19 -9.29
N ARG A 8 -11.18 -3.70 -10.21
CA ARG A 8 -9.95 -3.05 -10.70
C ARG A 8 -8.86 -2.82 -9.65
N LEU A 9 -8.96 -3.42 -8.46
CA LEU A 9 -7.95 -3.32 -7.41
C LEU A 9 -7.45 -4.71 -7.02
N TYR A 10 -6.15 -4.90 -7.18
CA TYR A 10 -5.46 -6.16 -6.96
C TYR A 10 -4.33 -5.99 -5.95
N PHE A 11 -4.08 -7.07 -5.22
CA PHE A 11 -3.06 -7.19 -4.20
C PHE A 11 -2.11 -8.34 -4.54
N GLY A 12 -0.81 -8.14 -4.40
CA GLY A 12 0.17 -9.18 -4.75
C GLY A 12 1.55 -8.99 -4.13
N ASP A 13 2.45 -9.87 -4.55
CA ASP A 13 3.87 -9.86 -4.17
C ASP A 13 4.76 -9.28 -5.30
N ILE A 14 6.07 -9.33 -5.11
CA ILE A 14 7.02 -8.83 -6.11
C ILE A 14 7.00 -9.62 -7.43
N LYS A 15 6.62 -10.90 -7.42
CA LYS A 15 6.52 -11.71 -8.63
C LYS A 15 5.32 -11.29 -9.47
N ASP A 16 4.20 -11.00 -8.83
CA ASP A 16 3.03 -10.45 -9.51
C ASP A 16 3.36 -9.08 -10.15
N ALA A 17 4.15 -8.24 -9.48
CA ALA A 17 4.62 -6.97 -10.03
C ALA A 17 5.55 -7.14 -11.23
N ILE A 18 6.50 -8.07 -11.17
CA ILE A 18 7.35 -8.43 -12.32
C ILE A 18 6.48 -8.87 -13.50
N ALA A 19 5.50 -9.75 -13.27
CA ALA A 19 4.60 -10.21 -14.31
C ALA A 19 3.80 -9.04 -14.93
N ALA A 20 3.29 -8.13 -14.10
CA ALA A 20 2.54 -6.96 -14.56
C ALA A 20 3.40 -6.00 -15.42
N LEU A 21 4.66 -5.78 -15.04
CA LEU A 21 5.57 -4.85 -15.72
C LEU A 21 6.24 -5.45 -16.96
N THR A 22 6.18 -6.78 -17.12
CA THR A 22 6.77 -7.51 -18.26
C THR A 22 5.71 -8.08 -19.21
N ASP A 23 4.45 -7.72 -19.00
CA ASP A 23 3.33 -8.11 -19.87
C ASP A 23 3.50 -7.48 -21.27
N SER A 24 3.84 -8.33 -22.25
CA SER A 24 4.05 -7.96 -23.65
C SER A 24 2.77 -8.04 -24.50
N SER A 25 1.62 -8.33 -23.88
CA SER A 25 0.33 -8.31 -24.58
C SER A 25 0.02 -6.93 -25.16
N SER A 26 -0.82 -6.88 -26.20
CA SER A 26 -1.21 -5.64 -26.87
C SER A 26 -1.92 -4.66 -25.92
N THR A 27 -2.62 -5.20 -24.93
CA THR A 27 -3.30 -4.44 -23.86
C THR A 27 -2.84 -4.99 -22.51
N PRO A 28 -2.05 -4.23 -21.72
CA PRO A 28 -1.51 -4.74 -20.48
C PRO A 28 -2.62 -5.03 -19.48
N THR A 29 -2.48 -6.13 -18.73
CA THR A 29 -3.45 -6.52 -17.69
C THR A 29 -3.61 -5.45 -16.62
N PHE A 30 -2.51 -4.78 -16.28
CA PHE A 30 -2.46 -3.69 -15.31
C PHE A 30 -2.07 -2.38 -15.98
N THR A 31 -2.77 -1.32 -15.63
CA THR A 31 -2.45 0.04 -16.10
C THR A 31 -1.63 0.81 -15.07
N HIS A 32 -1.78 0.45 -13.78
CA HIS A 32 -1.12 1.09 -12.67
C HIS A 32 -0.51 0.06 -11.72
N VAL A 33 0.71 0.33 -11.23
CA VAL A 33 1.40 -0.50 -10.25
C VAL A 33 1.90 0.39 -9.10
N LEU A 34 1.45 0.12 -7.89
CA LEU A 34 1.93 0.75 -6.66
C LEU A 34 2.93 -0.19 -5.97
N SER A 35 4.20 0.21 -5.99
CA SER A 35 5.32 -0.51 -5.37
C SER A 35 5.67 0.11 -4.01
N VAL A 36 5.35 -0.57 -2.91
CA VAL A 36 5.77 -0.18 -1.55
C VAL A 36 6.92 -1.07 -1.11
N VAL A 37 8.14 -0.64 -1.41
CA VAL A 37 9.36 -1.48 -1.35
C VAL A 37 10.52 -0.68 -0.78
N SER A 38 11.60 -1.32 -0.36
CA SER A 38 12.70 -0.64 0.35
C SER A 38 13.52 0.31 -0.54
N SER A 39 13.33 0.27 -1.86
CA SER A 39 13.97 1.16 -2.83
C SER A 39 12.99 1.55 -3.93
N ALA A 40 12.95 2.84 -4.29
CA ALA A 40 12.11 3.32 -5.37
C ALA A 40 12.59 2.87 -6.77
N SER A 41 13.87 2.51 -6.89
CA SER A 41 14.47 2.09 -8.16
C SER A 41 13.76 0.86 -8.74
N ILE A 42 13.45 0.89 -10.02
CA ILE A 42 12.94 -0.28 -10.75
C ILE A 42 13.92 -1.45 -10.70
N SER A 43 15.23 -1.17 -10.56
CA SER A 43 16.26 -2.20 -10.46
C SER A 43 16.01 -3.15 -9.29
N PHE A 44 15.44 -2.64 -8.18
CA PHE A 44 15.08 -3.46 -7.02
C PHE A 44 14.09 -4.59 -7.38
N ILE A 45 13.22 -4.36 -8.35
CA ILE A 45 12.28 -5.35 -8.86
C ILE A 45 13.00 -6.36 -9.77
N THR A 46 13.92 -5.88 -10.61
CA THR A 46 14.67 -6.74 -11.54
C THR A 46 15.80 -7.54 -10.87
N ASP A 47 16.28 -7.13 -9.70
CA ASP A 47 17.29 -7.89 -8.93
C ASP A 47 16.80 -9.29 -8.56
N CYS A 48 15.47 -9.48 -8.49
CA CYS A 48 14.84 -10.79 -8.29
C CYS A 48 14.85 -11.68 -9.54
N ARG A 49 15.27 -11.16 -10.72
CA ARG A 49 15.34 -11.88 -11.99
C ARG A 49 16.53 -11.39 -12.84
N PRO A 50 17.71 -12.01 -12.68
CA PRO A 50 18.91 -11.61 -13.41
C PRO A 50 18.70 -11.50 -14.92
N GLY A 51 19.15 -10.41 -15.53
CA GLY A 51 19.02 -10.14 -16.97
C GLY A 51 17.68 -9.53 -17.40
N LEU A 52 16.73 -9.31 -16.48
CA LEU A 52 15.51 -8.58 -16.78
C LEU A 52 15.80 -7.07 -16.80
N ALA A 53 15.47 -6.41 -17.90
CA ALA A 53 15.45 -4.95 -17.99
C ALA A 53 14.02 -4.48 -18.21
N ILE A 54 13.54 -3.60 -17.34
CA ILE A 54 12.22 -2.96 -17.47
C ILE A 54 12.49 -1.51 -17.87
N PRO A 55 12.11 -1.08 -19.10
CA PRO A 55 12.28 0.30 -19.50
C PRO A 55 11.41 1.19 -18.62
N THR A 56 11.96 2.34 -18.22
CA THR A 56 11.29 3.31 -17.37
C THR A 56 11.56 4.73 -17.83
N GLU A 57 10.58 5.61 -17.63
CA GLU A 57 10.68 7.05 -17.84
C GLU A 57 10.10 7.76 -16.62
N GLU A 58 10.96 8.46 -15.87
CA GLU A 58 10.55 9.20 -14.68
C GLU A 58 9.61 10.36 -15.06
N VAL A 59 8.42 10.38 -14.47
CA VAL A 59 7.42 11.43 -14.69
C VAL A 59 7.49 12.47 -13.58
N ARG A 60 7.63 12.02 -12.33
CA ARG A 60 7.68 12.89 -11.17
C ARG A 60 8.46 12.25 -10.03
N ARG A 61 9.30 13.04 -9.39
CA ARG A 61 9.98 12.70 -8.14
C ARG A 61 9.53 13.65 -7.06
N VAL A 62 9.32 13.14 -5.84
CA VAL A 62 8.95 13.96 -4.69
C VAL A 62 9.94 13.70 -3.57
N VAL A 63 10.59 14.77 -3.12
CA VAL A 63 11.57 14.78 -2.05
C VAL A 63 11.04 15.64 -0.91
N ALA A 64 11.23 15.21 0.33
CA ALA A 64 10.79 15.94 1.51
C ALA A 64 11.46 17.33 1.58
N GLY A 65 10.66 18.36 1.84
CA GLY A 65 11.13 19.76 1.92
C GLY A 65 11.15 20.51 0.58
N GLU A 66 10.83 19.85 -0.55
CA GLU A 66 10.69 20.50 -1.85
C GLU A 66 9.22 20.85 -2.18
N GLU A 67 9.03 21.73 -3.16
CA GLU A 67 7.71 22.20 -3.61
C GLU A 67 6.83 21.01 -4.07
N GLY A 68 5.70 20.80 -3.39
CA GLY A 68 4.78 19.67 -3.65
C GLY A 68 4.97 18.44 -2.75
N ALA A 69 5.87 18.48 -1.77
CA ALA A 69 5.87 17.57 -0.64
C ALA A 69 4.87 18.05 0.44
N PRO A 70 4.10 17.16 1.09
CA PRO A 70 3.28 17.55 2.23
C PRO A 70 4.16 18.12 3.35
N PRO A 71 3.66 19.08 4.15
CA PRO A 71 4.36 19.55 5.34
C PRO A 71 4.36 18.44 6.39
N THR A 72 5.31 17.51 6.30
CA THR A 72 5.45 16.39 7.23
C THR A 72 6.50 16.75 8.27
N ALA A 73 6.09 16.86 9.54
CA ALA A 73 6.97 17.22 10.65
C ALA A 73 8.03 16.14 10.98
N ALA A 74 7.90 14.92 10.44
CA ALA A 74 8.72 13.76 10.82
C ALA A 74 9.78 13.35 9.79
N VAL A 75 9.64 13.72 8.50
CA VAL A 75 10.57 13.26 7.46
C VAL A 75 11.73 14.26 7.29
N PRO A 76 13.00 13.83 7.38
CA PRO A 76 14.15 14.69 7.13
C PRO A 76 14.12 15.31 5.72
N PRO A 77 14.40 16.62 5.58
CA PRO A 77 14.53 17.25 4.27
C PRO A 77 15.56 16.53 3.38
N GLY A 78 15.29 16.44 2.08
CA GLY A 78 16.14 15.71 1.14
C GLY A 78 15.85 14.21 1.04
N THR A 79 14.97 13.66 1.88
CA THR A 79 14.54 12.26 1.79
C THR A 79 13.61 12.03 0.60
N LEU A 80 13.90 11.03 -0.23
CA LEU A 80 13.03 10.63 -1.33
C LEU A 80 11.72 10.02 -0.79
N MET A 81 10.58 10.65 -1.09
CA MET A 81 9.28 10.22 -0.60
C MET A 81 8.58 9.25 -1.56
N ARG A 82 8.71 9.49 -2.87
CA ARG A 82 8.17 8.65 -3.94
C ARG A 82 8.70 9.05 -5.31
N VAL A 83 8.60 8.12 -6.26
CA VAL A 83 8.79 8.34 -7.70
C VAL A 83 7.56 7.84 -8.45
N VAL A 84 7.10 8.59 -9.43
CA VAL A 84 6.10 8.17 -10.42
C VAL A 84 6.79 8.11 -11.77
N GLU A 85 6.63 7.01 -12.46
CA GLU A 85 7.27 6.72 -13.74
C GLU A 85 6.32 5.99 -14.68
N ARG A 86 6.60 6.06 -15.98
CA ARG A 86 6.06 5.10 -16.93
C ARG A 86 7.02 3.92 -17.00
N ALA A 87 6.49 2.70 -17.05
CA ALA A 87 7.27 1.48 -16.97
C ALA A 87 6.73 0.39 -17.91
N GLY A 88 7.58 -0.60 -18.16
CA GLY A 88 7.24 -1.78 -18.97
C GLY A 88 7.30 -1.52 -20.47
N GLU A 89 7.06 -2.55 -21.27
CA GLU A 89 7.16 -2.47 -22.73
C GLU A 89 6.20 -1.39 -23.29
N GLY A 90 6.77 -0.47 -24.08
CA GLY A 90 6.04 0.68 -24.61
C GLY A 90 5.67 1.75 -23.56
N LEU A 91 6.23 1.68 -22.34
CA LEU A 91 6.00 2.63 -21.25
C LEU A 91 4.52 2.77 -20.91
N ARG A 92 3.77 1.65 -20.97
CA ARG A 92 2.30 1.63 -20.89
C ARG A 92 1.75 1.54 -19.47
N VAL A 93 2.58 1.16 -18.50
CA VAL A 93 2.18 1.05 -17.09
C VAL A 93 2.64 2.29 -16.33
N THR A 94 1.75 2.95 -15.61
CA THR A 94 2.15 3.99 -14.65
C THR A 94 2.53 3.31 -13.34
N ARG A 95 3.78 3.44 -12.92
CA ARG A 95 4.27 2.90 -11.65
C ARG A 95 4.49 4.05 -10.67
N MET A 96 3.99 3.90 -9.45
CA MET A 96 4.42 4.71 -8.32
C MET A 96 5.21 3.85 -7.35
N ALA A 97 6.40 4.32 -6.98
CA ALA A 97 7.32 3.66 -6.08
C ALA A 97 7.49 4.47 -4.80
N VAL A 98 7.21 3.86 -3.65
CA VAL A 98 7.37 4.45 -2.33
C VAL A 98 8.48 3.69 -1.61
N PRO A 99 9.66 4.32 -1.39
CA PRO A 99 10.78 3.71 -0.68
C PRO A 99 10.47 3.61 0.82
N LEU A 100 9.99 2.46 1.26
CA LEU A 100 9.61 2.21 2.66
C LEU A 100 10.13 0.84 3.09
N ARG A 101 10.94 0.79 4.16
CA ARG A 101 11.43 -0.47 4.72
C ARG A 101 10.32 -1.15 5.52
N ASP A 102 10.44 -2.47 5.69
CA ASP A 102 9.48 -3.28 6.43
C ASP A 102 9.94 -3.43 7.88
N THR A 103 10.01 -2.31 8.59
CA THR A 103 10.48 -2.23 9.97
C THR A 103 9.56 -1.33 10.80
N GLU A 104 9.61 -1.47 12.11
CA GLU A 104 8.72 -0.75 13.03
C GLU A 104 9.02 0.75 13.15
N GLU A 105 10.21 1.18 12.75
CA GLU A 105 10.62 2.60 12.77
C GLU A 105 10.13 3.40 11.57
N GLU A 106 9.67 2.73 10.51
CA GLU A 106 9.20 3.38 9.28
C GLU A 106 7.77 3.90 9.44
N ASN A 107 7.58 5.20 9.21
CA ASN A 107 6.27 5.83 9.33
C ASN A 107 5.46 5.74 8.04
N LEU A 108 4.63 4.71 7.92
CA LEU A 108 3.73 4.54 6.76
C LEU A 108 2.75 5.71 6.58
N LEU A 109 2.34 6.38 7.67
CA LEU A 109 1.29 7.42 7.64
C LEU A 109 1.67 8.61 6.74
N ASP A 110 2.96 8.96 6.68
CA ASP A 110 3.45 10.07 5.86
C ASP A 110 3.33 9.81 4.35
N HIS A 111 3.08 8.55 3.96
CA HIS A 111 2.98 8.11 2.58
C HIS A 111 1.56 7.69 2.18
N LEU A 112 0.62 7.61 3.12
CA LEU A 112 -0.72 7.05 2.87
C LEU A 112 -1.48 7.83 1.80
N GLU A 113 -1.77 9.11 2.02
CA GLU A 113 -2.64 9.87 1.11
C GLU A 113 -2.21 9.79 -0.37
N PRO A 114 -0.92 10.01 -0.72
CA PRO A 114 -0.48 9.82 -2.10
C PRO A 114 -0.71 8.40 -2.63
N CYS A 115 -0.49 7.37 -1.81
CA CYS A 115 -0.76 5.97 -2.19
C CYS A 115 -2.24 5.74 -2.50
N LEU A 116 -3.11 6.25 -1.63
CA LEU A 116 -4.53 6.04 -1.75
C LEU A 116 -5.09 6.80 -2.97
N ASP A 117 -4.63 8.04 -3.20
CA ASP A 117 -5.01 8.84 -4.38
C ASP A 117 -4.58 8.17 -5.69
N PHE A 118 -3.37 7.62 -5.71
CA PHE A 118 -2.88 6.85 -6.86
C PHE A 118 -3.77 5.64 -7.17
N ILE A 119 -4.28 4.95 -6.14
CA ILE A 119 -5.22 3.85 -6.32
C ILE A 119 -6.54 4.36 -6.91
N ASP A 120 -7.10 5.44 -6.37
CA ASP A 120 -8.36 6.02 -6.87
C ASP A 120 -8.26 6.46 -8.34
N ASP A 121 -7.20 7.17 -8.69
CA ASP A 121 -6.99 7.64 -10.06
C ASP A 121 -6.71 6.48 -11.02
N GLY A 122 -5.92 5.50 -10.58
CA GLY A 122 -5.63 4.32 -11.38
C GLY A 122 -6.89 3.50 -11.70
N ARG A 123 -7.77 3.31 -10.72
CA ARG A 123 -9.01 2.52 -10.89
C ARG A 123 -10.00 3.15 -11.87
N LYS A 124 -9.99 4.48 -12.03
CA LYS A 124 -10.80 5.19 -13.03
C LYS A 124 -10.38 4.81 -14.46
N VAL A 125 -9.09 4.52 -14.66
CA VAL A 125 -8.49 4.25 -15.97
C VAL A 125 -8.44 2.74 -16.28
N GLY A 126 -8.09 1.92 -15.29
CA GLY A 126 -7.93 0.47 -15.49
C GLY A 126 -7.56 -0.26 -14.20
N ASN A 127 -6.92 -1.42 -14.35
CA ASN A 127 -6.54 -2.24 -13.19
C ASN A 127 -5.31 -1.68 -12.48
N VAL A 128 -5.37 -1.67 -11.15
CA VAL A 128 -4.30 -1.27 -10.23
C VAL A 128 -3.81 -2.48 -9.46
N LEU A 129 -2.49 -2.70 -9.45
CA LEU A 129 -1.83 -3.67 -8.60
C LEU A 129 -1.08 -2.96 -7.47
N VAL A 130 -1.37 -3.30 -6.22
CA VAL A 130 -0.61 -2.85 -5.04
C VAL A 130 0.23 -4.01 -4.52
N HIS A 131 1.54 -3.80 -4.40
CA HIS A 131 2.46 -4.84 -3.94
C HIS A 131 3.56 -4.29 -3.03
N CYS A 132 4.13 -5.19 -2.24
CA CYS A 132 5.42 -4.99 -1.57
C CYS A 132 6.35 -6.14 -1.97
N PHE A 133 7.32 -6.49 -1.13
CA PHE A 133 8.16 -7.65 -1.41
C PHE A 133 7.37 -8.97 -1.31
N ALA A 134 6.77 -9.24 -0.14
CA ALA A 134 6.07 -10.50 0.14
C ALA A 134 4.54 -10.44 -0.04
N GLY A 135 3.96 -9.24 -0.21
CA GLY A 135 2.51 -9.09 -0.21
C GLY A 135 1.88 -9.43 1.16
N VAL A 136 2.46 -8.93 2.26
CA VAL A 136 2.02 -9.29 3.63
C VAL A 136 1.86 -8.07 4.55
N SER A 137 2.88 -7.21 4.61
CA SER A 137 2.92 -6.08 5.57
C SER A 137 2.58 -4.76 4.88
N ARG A 138 3.59 -4.06 4.32
CA ARG A 138 3.44 -2.74 3.69
C ARG A 138 2.26 -2.58 2.72
N SER A 139 2.16 -3.46 1.72
CA SER A 139 1.07 -3.38 0.74
C SER A 139 -0.29 -3.73 1.34
N ALA A 140 -0.34 -4.63 2.32
CA ALA A 140 -1.60 -4.98 2.99
C ALA A 140 -2.09 -3.79 3.81
N SER A 141 -1.20 -3.10 4.52
CA SER A 141 -1.51 -1.87 5.25
C SER A 141 -2.04 -0.77 4.31
N ILE A 142 -1.47 -0.58 3.13
CA ILE A 142 -2.01 0.34 2.12
C ILE A 142 -3.41 -0.07 1.66
N ILE A 143 -3.62 -1.35 1.34
CA ILE A 143 -4.93 -1.85 0.91
C ILE A 143 -5.98 -1.65 2.00
N VAL A 144 -5.65 -1.97 3.25
CA VAL A 144 -6.54 -1.77 4.39
C VAL A 144 -6.88 -0.28 4.56
N ALA A 145 -5.87 0.60 4.54
CA ALA A 145 -6.08 2.05 4.59
C ALA A 145 -6.91 2.58 3.41
N TYR A 146 -6.74 2.01 2.21
CA TYR A 146 -7.53 2.35 1.04
C TYR A 146 -8.99 1.98 1.20
N LEU A 147 -9.28 0.74 1.60
CA LEU A 147 -10.64 0.28 1.84
C LEU A 147 -11.31 1.10 2.95
N MET A 148 -10.56 1.42 4.01
CA MET A 148 -11.00 2.31 5.07
C MET A 148 -11.44 3.69 4.58
N ARG A 149 -10.62 4.33 3.75
CA ARG A 149 -10.91 5.67 3.21
C ARG A 149 -12.05 5.64 2.19
N SER A 150 -11.96 4.72 1.24
CA SER A 150 -12.84 4.68 0.07
C SER A 150 -14.23 4.16 0.37
N GLU A 151 -14.36 3.23 1.32
CA GLU A 151 -15.66 2.63 1.58
C GLU A 151 -16.51 3.48 2.52
N GLN A 152 -15.92 4.29 3.42
CA GLN A 152 -16.64 4.96 4.55
C GLN A 152 -17.68 4.04 5.22
N LYS A 153 -17.49 2.74 5.02
CA LYS A 153 -18.34 1.62 5.31
C LYS A 153 -17.40 0.60 5.92
N PRO A 154 -17.89 -0.15 6.89
CA PRO A 154 -17.08 -1.12 7.55
C PRO A 154 -16.54 -2.15 6.57
N LEU A 155 -15.23 -2.48 6.60
CA LEU A 155 -14.81 -3.75 5.99
C LEU A 155 -15.75 -4.80 6.58
N GLU A 156 -16.37 -5.56 5.68
CA GLU A 156 -17.30 -6.64 6.00
C GLU A 156 -16.58 -7.72 6.82
N VAL A 157 -16.50 -7.47 8.12
CA VAL A 157 -16.43 -8.48 9.16
C VAL A 157 -17.88 -8.90 9.34
N GLU A 158 -18.29 -9.97 8.65
CA GLU A 158 -19.65 -10.54 8.62
C GLU A 158 -20.79 -9.50 8.64
N GLU A 159 -21.38 -9.22 7.47
CA GLU A 159 -22.64 -8.47 7.33
C GLU A 159 -22.60 -6.98 7.74
N GLY A 160 -21.73 -6.17 7.11
CA GLY A 160 -21.85 -4.70 7.20
C GLY A 160 -21.74 -4.12 8.63
N ALA A 161 -21.07 -4.81 9.54
CA ALA A 161 -20.92 -4.39 10.93
C ALA A 161 -19.98 -3.18 11.05
N LEU A 162 -20.54 -2.00 11.39
CA LEU A 162 -19.81 -0.72 11.62
C LEU A 162 -18.74 -0.80 12.72
N GLU A 163 -18.77 -1.88 13.51
CA GLU A 163 -17.84 -2.21 14.56
C GLU A 163 -17.90 -3.70 14.87
N GLY A 164 -16.88 -4.27 15.49
CA GLY A 164 -16.84 -5.71 15.75
C GLY A 164 -15.55 -6.21 16.36
N LYS A 165 -15.48 -7.52 16.58
CA LYS A 165 -14.33 -8.18 17.21
C LYS A 165 -13.31 -8.56 16.15
N LEU A 166 -12.03 -8.28 16.44
CA LEU A 166 -10.93 -8.90 15.72
C LEU A 166 -10.68 -10.27 16.35
N SER A 167 -10.74 -11.33 15.54
CA SER A 167 -10.58 -12.71 16.00
C SER A 167 -9.48 -13.41 15.20
N CYS A 168 -8.70 -14.26 15.87
CA CYS A 168 -7.70 -15.09 15.22
C CYS A 168 -8.39 -16.08 14.29
N ILE A 169 -8.01 -16.10 13.00
CA ILE A 169 -8.61 -17.00 11.99
C ILE A 169 -8.36 -18.48 12.28
N HIS A 170 -7.33 -18.81 13.08
CA HIS A 170 -6.93 -20.18 13.34
C HIS A 170 -7.56 -20.75 14.61
N CYS A 171 -7.65 -19.97 15.68
CA CYS A 171 -8.14 -20.46 16.98
C CYS A 171 -9.40 -19.73 17.49
N GLY A 172 -9.90 -18.73 16.77
CA GLY A 172 -11.06 -17.94 17.16
C GLY A 172 -10.83 -17.03 18.37
N ALA A 173 -9.61 -16.99 18.93
CA ALA A 173 -9.31 -16.13 20.07
C ALA A 173 -9.54 -14.66 19.70
N ARG A 174 -10.23 -13.91 20.57
CA ARG A 174 -10.41 -12.46 20.39
C ARG A 174 -9.06 -11.76 20.53
N LEU A 175 -8.59 -11.21 19.42
CA LEU A 175 -7.38 -10.39 19.34
C LEU A 175 -7.66 -8.93 19.65
N GLY A 176 -8.90 -8.48 19.42
CA GLY A 176 -9.20 -7.06 19.52
C GLY A 176 -10.63 -6.66 19.21
N TYR A 177 -10.77 -5.40 18.82
CA TYR A 177 -11.99 -4.73 18.44
C TYR A 177 -11.70 -3.72 17.32
N PHE A 178 -12.66 -3.48 16.45
CA PHE A 178 -12.60 -2.40 15.47
C PHE A 178 -13.91 -1.61 15.51
N ASN A 179 -13.85 -0.33 15.17
CA ASN A 179 -15.01 0.51 14.87
C ASN A 179 -14.63 1.45 13.73
N TRP A 180 -15.38 1.37 12.65
CA TRP A 180 -15.12 2.11 11.41
C TRP A 180 -15.53 3.57 11.48
N SER A 181 -16.50 3.91 12.31
CA SER A 181 -16.89 5.30 12.62
C SER A 181 -15.91 5.97 13.59
N GLY A 182 -15.02 5.18 14.18
CA GLY A 182 -14.00 5.62 15.12
C GLY A 182 -14.41 5.56 16.58
N ILE A 183 -13.43 5.79 17.46
CA ILE A 183 -13.58 5.76 18.92
C ILE A 183 -12.76 6.92 19.50
N GLN A 184 -13.28 7.52 20.57
CA GLN A 184 -12.50 8.45 21.37
C GLN A 184 -11.50 7.69 22.25
N CYS A 185 -10.21 7.94 22.04
CA CYS A 185 -9.15 7.43 22.90
C CYS A 185 -9.27 8.01 24.31
N ASN A 186 -8.76 7.29 25.33
CA ASN A 186 -8.68 7.78 26.71
C ASN A 186 -7.96 9.12 26.86
N CYS A 187 -7.08 9.50 25.91
CA CYS A 187 -6.44 10.80 25.90
C CYS A 187 -7.32 11.94 25.34
N GLY A 188 -8.53 11.63 24.89
CA GLY A 188 -9.47 12.59 24.30
C GLY A 188 -9.42 12.67 22.76
N SER A 189 -8.37 12.15 22.12
CA SER A 189 -8.23 12.13 20.66
C SER A 189 -9.24 11.20 20.00
N TRP A 190 -9.89 11.66 18.93
CA TRP A 190 -10.75 10.83 18.10
C TRP A 190 -9.90 10.01 17.12
N VAL A 191 -10.10 8.70 17.09
CA VAL A 191 -9.38 7.78 16.21
C VAL A 191 -10.37 7.19 15.22
N THR A 192 -10.22 7.46 13.92
CA THR A 192 -11.11 6.92 12.88
C THR A 192 -10.32 6.46 11.67
N PRO A 193 -10.51 5.21 11.22
CA PRO A 193 -11.14 4.10 11.94
C PRO A 193 -10.36 3.74 13.21
N ALA A 194 -11.05 3.20 14.21
CA ALA A 194 -10.42 2.72 15.43
C ALA A 194 -10.21 1.21 15.37
N PHE A 195 -8.99 0.77 15.64
CA PHE A 195 -8.69 -0.63 15.95
C PHE A 195 -8.00 -0.69 17.31
N GLN A 196 -8.44 -1.64 18.12
CA GLN A 196 -7.91 -1.91 19.44
C GLN A 196 -7.45 -3.35 19.46
N ILE A 197 -6.15 -3.56 19.70
CA ILE A 197 -5.58 -4.89 19.85
C ILE A 197 -5.25 -5.11 21.32
N VAL A 198 -5.63 -6.28 21.83
CA VAL A 198 -5.31 -6.69 23.20
C VAL A 198 -3.84 -7.01 23.27
N LYS A 199 -3.05 -6.15 23.93
CA LYS A 199 -1.58 -6.28 24.01
C LYS A 199 -1.10 -7.64 24.52
N SER A 200 -1.84 -8.29 25.42
CA SER A 200 -1.50 -9.63 25.94
C SER A 200 -1.79 -10.78 24.96
N LYS A 201 -2.36 -10.48 23.79
CA LYS A 201 -2.71 -11.44 22.72
C LYS A 201 -1.88 -11.27 21.47
N VAL A 202 -0.90 -10.38 21.50
CA VAL A 202 0.03 -10.14 20.40
C VAL A 202 1.45 -10.20 20.91
N ASP A 203 2.31 -10.82 20.10
CA ASP A 203 3.74 -10.78 20.35
C ASP A 203 4.25 -9.41 19.95
N ILE A 204 5.04 -8.81 20.84
CA ILE A 204 5.75 -7.57 20.55
C ILE A 204 7.08 -8.03 19.95
N SER A 205 7.21 -7.87 18.64
CA SER A 205 8.52 -7.92 18.02
C SER A 205 9.26 -6.65 18.44
N THR A 206 10.44 -6.80 18.99
CA THR A 206 11.42 -5.72 19.12
C THR A 206 12.44 -6.00 18.03
N ILE A 207 12.17 -5.51 16.83
CA ILE A 207 13.16 -5.56 15.74
C ILE A 207 14.14 -4.41 15.95
#